data_AF-A0A7Z8LBK9-F1
#
_entry.id   AF-A0A7Z8LBK9-F1
#
_cell.length_a   1.000
_cell.length_b   1.000
_cell.length_c   1.000
_cell.angle_alpha   90.00
_cell.angle_beta   90.00
_cell.angle_gamma   90.00
#
_symmetry.space_group_name_H-M   'P 1'
#
loop_
_entity.id
_entity.type
_entity.pdbx_description
1 polymer ?
#
loop_
_entity_poly.entity_id
_entity_poly.type
_entity_poly.pdbx_seq_one_letter_code
_entity_poly.pdbx_strand_id
1 'polypeptide(L)'
;MSTPLVVDGNLDPQAIAASSAGPWCLDALQRGHGDAAAVALLCGRDGFQDAIPRLVGLLDEDDLLAQASTWALGQLCAIDQLFELALNGGLDQRENAYRGLCIAATKQPQAIMADRVIDGVEAEIARAQGGRSGLGEHACRLLAVLGDERCPQMIQRITECDPLTDRFELQRLRKAFEESGRDQETIDALSGPWEQVFAEYLHTPAAASSDPTVDPDAAALAEEAQFISEEEAHLEASLEQEEETAASGLDVEGYLASQDSDGNPQLRLLAQVVPMLEQISEQAVGRPLGQLSAQEFALLILQVLPQALPPQYIQALLSPQAINILSSFLRWHEQQGGGSELLAGLKLVRHQLQEQVRASGMLGGPDFSDPEDMHDREDSQSDP
;
A
#
# COMPACT_ATOMS: atom_id res chain seq x y z
N MET A 1 -7.97 -21.84 24.08
CA MET A 1 -6.94 -21.15 23.27
C MET A 1 -7.65 -20.00 22.59
N SER A 2 -7.12 -18.78 22.67
CA SER A 2 -7.70 -17.64 21.94
C SER A 2 -7.46 -17.88 20.46
N THR A 3 -8.49 -17.71 19.62
CA THR A 3 -8.33 -17.68 18.17
C THR A 3 -7.36 -16.54 17.84
N PRO A 4 -6.34 -16.76 16.97
CA PRO A 4 -5.46 -15.68 16.53
C PRO A 4 -6.29 -14.62 15.80
N LEU A 5 -5.98 -13.35 16.01
CA LEU A 5 -6.68 -12.24 15.34
C LEU A 5 -6.03 -11.87 14.01
N VAL A 6 -4.79 -12.33 13.82
CA VAL A 6 -3.99 -12.13 12.61
C VAL A 6 -3.53 -13.49 12.08
N VAL A 7 -3.70 -13.71 10.77
CA VAL A 7 -3.29 -14.93 10.05
C VAL A 7 -2.37 -14.50 8.91
N ASP A 8 -1.14 -15.04 8.91
CA ASP A 8 -0.09 -14.73 7.93
C ASP A 8 0.19 -13.22 7.78
N GLY A 9 0.13 -12.48 8.89
CA GLY A 9 0.35 -11.02 8.92
C GLY A 9 -0.87 -10.18 8.53
N ASN A 10 -1.98 -10.81 8.14
CA ASN A 10 -3.22 -10.14 7.73
C ASN A 10 -4.32 -10.27 8.81
N LEU A 11 -5.19 -9.27 8.89
CA LEU A 11 -6.30 -9.21 9.84
C LEU A 11 -7.35 -10.28 9.51
N ASP A 12 -7.72 -11.13 10.47
CA ASP A 12 -8.83 -12.08 10.30
C ASP A 12 -10.15 -11.41 10.71
N PRO A 13 -11.02 -11.03 9.74
CA PRO A 13 -12.26 -10.33 10.06
C PRO A 13 -13.24 -11.18 10.88
N GLN A 14 -13.22 -12.51 10.72
CA GLN A 14 -14.11 -13.39 11.49
C GLN A 14 -13.63 -13.52 12.94
N ALA A 15 -12.33 -13.68 13.16
CA ALA A 15 -11.76 -13.76 14.50
C ALA A 15 -11.92 -12.44 15.27
N ILE A 16 -11.73 -11.30 14.59
CA ILE A 16 -11.96 -9.97 15.15
C ILE A 16 -13.45 -9.79 15.47
N ALA A 17 -14.36 -10.11 14.54
CA ALA A 17 -15.81 -10.03 14.77
C ALA A 17 -16.28 -10.89 15.96
N ALA A 18 -15.69 -12.07 16.15
CA ALA A 18 -16.02 -12.98 17.25
C ALA A 18 -15.42 -12.60 18.62
N SER A 19 -14.49 -11.64 18.64
CA SER A 19 -13.79 -11.20 19.85
C SER A 19 -14.41 -9.94 20.44
N SER A 20 -14.10 -9.63 21.71
CA SER A 20 -14.52 -8.37 22.34
C SER A 20 -13.38 -7.72 23.10
N ALA A 21 -13.33 -6.39 23.07
CA ALA A 21 -12.34 -5.61 23.79
C ALA A 21 -12.52 -5.76 25.31
N GLY A 22 -11.41 -5.73 26.04
CA GLY A 22 -11.39 -5.80 27.49
C GLY A 22 -9.99 -5.54 28.05
N PRO A 23 -9.78 -5.73 29.37
CA PRO A 23 -8.51 -5.40 30.02
C PRO A 23 -7.27 -6.06 29.40
N TRP A 24 -7.44 -7.25 28.81
CA TRP A 24 -6.38 -7.98 28.11
C TRP A 24 -5.81 -7.21 26.91
N CYS A 25 -6.60 -6.31 26.30
CA CYS A 25 -6.18 -5.49 25.18
C CYS A 25 -5.02 -4.56 25.56
N LEU A 26 -4.98 -4.06 26.81
CA LEU A 26 -3.93 -3.17 27.27
C LEU A 26 -2.56 -3.86 27.26
N ASP A 27 -2.52 -5.12 27.68
CA ASP A 27 -1.30 -5.93 27.65
C ASP A 27 -0.88 -6.28 26.23
N ALA A 28 -1.83 -6.55 25.34
CA ALA A 28 -1.55 -6.86 23.94
C ALA A 28 -0.99 -5.62 23.20
N LEU A 29 -1.61 -4.45 23.36
CA LEU A 29 -1.13 -3.18 22.80
C LEU A 29 0.26 -2.82 23.33
N GLN A 30 0.51 -3.03 24.63
CA GLN A 30 1.81 -2.71 25.24
C GLN A 30 2.96 -3.56 24.71
N ARG A 31 2.68 -4.80 24.27
CA ARG A 31 3.70 -5.69 23.71
C ARG A 31 4.02 -5.38 22.24
N GLY A 32 3.11 -4.73 21.51
CA GLY A 32 3.35 -4.31 20.12
C GLY A 32 3.66 -5.46 19.14
N HIS A 33 3.09 -6.66 19.36
CA HIS A 33 3.37 -7.84 18.52
C HIS A 33 2.10 -8.43 17.91
N GLY A 34 2.24 -8.97 16.69
CA GLY A 34 1.33 -9.89 15.99
C GLY A 34 -0.11 -9.40 15.83
N ASP A 35 -0.86 -9.40 16.92
CA ASP A 35 -2.28 -9.06 16.97
C ASP A 35 -2.54 -7.58 17.33
N ALA A 36 -1.52 -6.77 17.61
CA ALA A 36 -1.70 -5.42 18.17
C ALA A 36 -2.61 -4.52 17.31
N ALA A 37 -2.51 -4.59 15.98
CA ALA A 37 -3.36 -3.82 15.07
C ALA A 37 -4.83 -4.28 15.17
N ALA A 38 -5.07 -5.60 15.15
CA ALA A 38 -6.39 -6.16 15.36
C ALA A 38 -6.99 -5.80 16.73
N VAL A 39 -6.15 -5.75 17.77
CA VAL A 39 -6.56 -5.31 19.12
C VAL A 39 -6.92 -3.83 19.14
N ALA A 40 -6.21 -2.97 18.42
CA ALA A 40 -6.57 -1.56 18.29
C ALA A 40 -7.96 -1.42 17.64
N LEU A 41 -8.21 -2.15 16.55
CA LEU A 41 -9.54 -2.19 15.89
C LEU A 41 -10.64 -2.66 16.85
N LEU A 42 -10.40 -3.73 17.62
CA LEU A 42 -11.33 -4.18 18.66
C LEU A 42 -11.63 -3.07 19.67
N CYS A 43 -10.61 -2.36 20.15
CA CYS A 43 -10.79 -1.26 21.11
C CYS A 43 -11.64 -0.13 20.53
N GLY A 44 -11.38 0.25 19.27
CA GLY A 44 -12.15 1.28 18.57
C GLY A 44 -13.62 0.89 18.34
N ARG A 45 -13.84 -0.32 17.84
CA ARG A 45 -15.16 -0.87 17.52
C ARG A 45 -16.04 -0.99 18.77
N ASP A 46 -15.47 -1.50 19.87
CA ASP A 46 -16.22 -1.80 21.10
C ASP A 46 -16.25 -0.61 22.08
N GLY A 47 -15.62 0.52 21.74
CA GLY A 47 -15.62 1.71 22.59
C GLY A 47 -14.79 1.57 23.87
N PHE A 48 -13.70 0.79 23.86
CA PHE A 48 -12.88 0.52 25.04
C PHE A 48 -11.94 1.69 25.39
N GLN A 49 -12.48 2.67 26.12
CA GLN A 49 -11.84 3.95 26.47
C GLN A 49 -10.50 3.80 27.23
N ASP A 50 -10.34 2.77 28.05
CA ASP A 50 -9.10 2.54 28.82
C ASP A 50 -7.87 2.32 27.93
N ALA A 51 -8.06 1.99 26.64
CA ALA A 51 -6.98 1.80 25.68
C ALA A 51 -6.37 3.11 25.16
N ILE A 52 -7.05 4.26 25.30
CA ILE A 52 -6.60 5.55 24.73
C ILE A 52 -5.12 5.86 25.03
N PRO A 53 -4.63 5.78 26.29
CA PRO A 53 -3.23 6.10 26.60
C PRO A 53 -2.23 5.18 25.90
N ARG A 54 -2.61 3.93 25.60
CA ARG A 54 -1.75 2.99 24.87
C ARG A 54 -1.77 3.30 23.37
N LEU A 55 -2.94 3.51 22.80
CA LEU A 55 -3.10 3.82 21.37
C LEU A 55 -2.38 5.12 20.98
N VAL A 56 -2.42 6.15 21.83
CA VAL A 56 -1.68 7.42 21.63
C VAL A 56 -0.17 7.18 21.47
N GLY A 57 0.38 6.20 22.22
CA GLY A 57 1.80 5.85 22.17
C GLY A 57 2.21 5.02 20.96
N LEU A 58 1.27 4.69 20.05
CA LEU A 58 1.50 3.86 18.86
C LEU A 58 1.34 4.66 17.55
N LEU A 59 1.30 5.99 17.62
CA LEU A 59 1.10 6.88 16.46
C LEU A 59 2.40 7.40 15.85
N ASP A 60 3.57 6.94 16.30
CA ASP A 60 4.88 7.40 15.88
C ASP A 60 5.45 6.71 14.64
N GLU A 61 4.67 5.82 14.01
CA GLU A 61 5.00 5.15 12.75
C GLU A 61 3.83 5.29 11.74
N ASP A 62 4.07 4.88 10.49
CA ASP A 62 3.06 4.83 9.40
C ASP A 62 2.80 3.39 8.95
N ASP A 63 2.69 2.49 9.93
CA ASP A 63 2.43 1.07 9.70
C ASP A 63 0.95 0.73 9.97
N LEU A 64 0.59 -0.55 9.76
CA LEU A 64 -0.77 -1.03 10.00
C LEU A 64 -1.21 -0.79 11.46
N LEU A 65 -0.30 -0.89 12.43
CA LEU A 65 -0.61 -0.68 13.84
C LEU A 65 -0.96 0.78 14.12
N ALA A 66 -0.19 1.74 13.60
CA ALA A 66 -0.45 3.15 13.75
C ALA A 66 -1.75 3.57 13.04
N GLN A 67 -2.02 3.03 11.86
CA GLN A 67 -3.27 3.27 11.14
C GLN A 67 -4.50 2.72 11.89
N ALA A 68 -4.42 1.48 12.40
CA ALA A 68 -5.47 0.88 13.22
C ALA A 68 -5.67 1.65 14.54
N SER A 69 -4.58 2.12 15.16
CA SER A 69 -4.62 2.92 16.39
C SER A 69 -5.24 4.29 16.15
N THR A 70 -4.92 4.92 15.01
CA THR A 70 -5.52 6.18 14.55
C THR A 70 -7.03 6.03 14.36
N TRP A 71 -7.45 4.98 13.66
CA TRP A 71 -8.86 4.68 13.48
C TRP A 71 -9.55 4.48 14.82
N ALA A 72 -8.96 3.67 15.71
CA ALA A 72 -9.51 3.42 17.04
C ALA A 72 -9.66 4.69 17.88
N LEU A 73 -8.66 5.56 17.90
CA LEU A 73 -8.72 6.84 18.63
C LEU A 73 -9.81 7.77 18.06
N GLY A 74 -9.96 7.81 16.73
CA GLY A 74 -11.05 8.52 16.08
C GLY A 74 -12.42 7.97 16.48
N GLN A 75 -12.58 6.64 16.47
CA GLN A 75 -13.81 5.97 16.89
C GLN A 75 -14.16 6.20 18.36
N LEU A 76 -13.14 6.30 19.22
CA LEU A 76 -13.25 6.58 20.65
C LEU A 76 -13.49 8.07 20.95
N CYS A 77 -13.49 8.94 19.94
CA CYS A 77 -13.55 10.40 20.08
C CYS A 77 -12.50 10.96 21.04
N ALA A 78 -11.25 10.47 20.97
CA ALA A 78 -10.12 10.92 21.78
C ALA A 78 -9.59 12.32 21.34
N ILE A 79 -10.50 13.28 21.17
CA ILE A 79 -10.29 14.58 20.52
C ILE A 79 -9.15 15.37 21.18
N ASP A 80 -9.10 15.41 22.52
CA ASP A 80 -8.07 16.17 23.23
C ASP A 80 -6.67 15.59 23.04
N GLN A 81 -6.55 14.27 23.10
CA GLN A 81 -5.28 13.58 22.89
C GLN A 81 -4.80 13.72 21.43
N LEU A 82 -5.72 13.60 20.48
CA LEU A 82 -5.41 13.78 19.06
C LEU A 82 -4.98 15.23 18.78
N PHE A 83 -5.66 16.25 19.31
CA PHE A 83 -5.19 17.62 19.14
C PHE A 83 -3.83 17.89 19.78
N GLU A 84 -3.56 17.31 20.95
CA GLU A 84 -2.23 17.45 21.58
C GLU A 84 -1.14 16.91 20.66
N LEU A 85 -1.35 15.73 20.05
CA LEU A 85 -0.43 15.16 19.08
C LEU A 85 -0.36 15.97 17.79
N ALA A 86 -1.48 16.41 17.22
CA ALA A 86 -1.52 17.23 16.00
C ALA A 86 -0.75 18.55 16.16
N LEU A 87 -0.78 19.14 17.35
CA LEU A 87 -0.10 20.40 17.63
C LEU A 87 1.35 20.20 18.07
N ASN A 88 1.69 19.14 18.82
CA ASN A 88 3.01 19.04 19.49
C ASN A 88 3.83 17.79 19.14
N GLY A 89 3.25 16.84 18.40
CA GLY A 89 3.87 15.56 18.05
C GLY A 89 4.94 15.63 16.96
N GLY A 90 5.60 14.49 16.73
CA GLY A 90 6.44 14.24 15.56
C GLY A 90 5.64 14.30 14.25
N LEU A 91 6.31 14.16 13.10
CA LEU A 91 5.63 14.23 11.80
C LEU A 91 4.52 13.18 11.68
N ASP A 92 4.87 11.91 11.86
CA ASP A 92 3.93 10.79 11.72
C ASP A 92 2.80 10.89 12.76
N GLN A 93 3.14 11.25 14.01
CA GLN A 93 2.15 11.50 15.06
C GLN A 93 1.15 12.59 14.69
N ARG A 94 1.60 13.69 14.08
CA ARG A 94 0.73 14.78 13.68
C ARG A 94 -0.18 14.38 12.53
N GLU A 95 0.37 13.70 11.52
CA GLU A 95 -0.40 13.20 10.37
C GLU A 95 -1.48 12.21 10.80
N ASN A 96 -1.08 11.19 11.57
CA ASN A 96 -1.99 10.23 12.19
C ASN A 96 -3.04 10.92 13.06
N ALA A 97 -2.64 11.92 13.85
CA ALA A 97 -3.58 12.66 14.68
C ALA A 97 -4.63 13.44 13.87
N TYR A 98 -4.23 14.13 12.79
CA TYR A 98 -5.19 14.79 11.90
C TYR A 98 -6.15 13.79 11.24
N ARG A 99 -5.66 12.63 10.78
CA ARG A 99 -6.52 11.55 10.27
C ARG A 99 -7.51 11.07 11.34
N GLY A 100 -7.05 10.84 12.57
CA GLY A 100 -7.89 10.45 13.70
C GLY A 100 -8.95 11.50 14.04
N LEU A 101 -8.61 12.80 13.96
CA LEU A 101 -9.57 13.89 14.14
C LEU A 101 -10.63 13.91 13.04
N CYS A 102 -10.28 13.62 11.78
CA CYS A 102 -11.25 13.48 10.70
C CYS A 102 -12.24 12.34 10.99
N ILE A 103 -11.76 11.18 11.45
CA ILE A 103 -12.60 10.04 11.85
C ILE A 103 -13.51 10.43 13.04
N ALA A 104 -12.99 11.14 14.05
CA ALA A 104 -13.81 11.64 15.14
C ALA A 104 -14.89 12.63 14.66
N ALA A 105 -14.55 13.50 13.71
CA ALA A 105 -15.46 14.48 13.14
C ALA A 105 -16.60 13.85 12.32
N THR A 106 -16.40 12.68 11.70
CA THR A 106 -17.51 11.97 11.02
C THR A 106 -18.54 11.43 12.01
N LYS A 107 -18.12 11.04 13.22
CA LYS A 107 -19.00 10.51 14.27
C LYS A 107 -19.65 11.60 15.13
N GLN A 108 -18.86 12.58 15.54
CA GLN A 108 -19.26 13.60 16.50
C GLN A 108 -18.64 14.94 16.11
N PRO A 109 -19.17 15.62 15.08
CA PRO A 109 -18.67 16.94 14.70
C PRO A 109 -18.91 17.93 15.84
N GLN A 110 -17.85 18.60 16.29
CA GLN A 110 -17.93 19.64 17.31
C GLN A 110 -17.34 20.94 16.77
N ALA A 111 -18.05 22.05 16.93
CA ALA A 111 -17.59 23.37 16.46
C ALA A 111 -16.22 23.77 17.05
N ILE A 112 -15.94 23.35 18.30
CA ILE A 112 -14.66 23.60 18.95
C ILE A 112 -13.46 22.96 18.23
N MET A 113 -13.69 21.90 17.45
CA MET A 113 -12.63 21.29 16.65
C MET A 113 -12.16 22.27 15.57
N ALA A 114 -13.08 22.94 14.87
CA ALA A 114 -12.73 23.89 13.83
C ALA A 114 -11.95 25.09 14.39
N ASP A 115 -12.37 25.63 15.54
CA ASP A 115 -11.65 26.73 16.19
C ASP A 115 -10.22 26.32 16.58
N ARG A 116 -10.04 25.13 17.17
CA ARG A 116 -8.70 24.62 17.54
C ARG A 116 -7.81 24.37 16.32
N VAL A 117 -8.37 23.87 15.21
CA VAL A 117 -7.62 23.65 13.97
C VAL A 117 -7.15 24.97 13.39
N ILE A 118 -8.03 25.97 13.32
CA ILE A 118 -7.72 27.29 12.76
C ILE A 118 -6.62 27.97 13.58
N ASP A 119 -6.69 27.90 14.91
CA ASP A 119 -5.63 28.39 15.79
C ASP A 119 -4.28 27.68 15.52
N GLY A 120 -4.31 26.42 15.10
CA GLY A 120 -3.15 25.62 14.74
C GLY A 120 -2.57 25.85 13.34
N VAL A 121 -3.38 26.35 12.38
CA VAL A 121 -2.93 26.54 10.97
C VAL A 121 -1.72 27.46 10.86
N GLU A 122 -1.66 28.55 11.63
CA GLU A 122 -0.50 29.46 11.58
C GLU A 122 0.76 28.79 12.14
N ALA A 123 0.64 27.84 13.07
CA ALA A 123 1.77 27.05 13.53
C ALA A 123 2.29 26.10 12.44
N GLU A 124 1.40 25.50 11.63
CA GLU A 124 1.78 24.69 10.48
C GLU A 124 2.48 25.51 9.38
N ILE A 125 1.92 26.69 9.05
CA ILE A 125 2.55 27.63 8.10
C ILE A 125 3.94 28.04 8.58
N ALA A 126 4.09 28.36 9.88
CA ALA A 126 5.38 28.73 10.43
C ALA A 126 6.41 27.57 10.35
N ARG A 127 5.96 26.32 10.52
CA ARG A 127 6.83 25.13 10.34
C ARG A 127 7.29 24.99 8.89
N ALA A 128 6.35 25.09 7.95
CA ALA A 128 6.64 25.04 6.51
C ALA A 128 7.66 26.10 6.09
N GLN A 129 7.46 27.35 6.51
CA GLN A 129 8.37 28.47 6.21
C GLN A 129 9.75 28.28 6.86
N GLY A 130 9.83 27.55 7.97
CA GLY A 130 11.07 27.14 8.61
C GLY A 130 11.78 25.96 7.94
N GLY A 131 11.27 25.44 6.81
CA GLY A 131 11.83 24.29 6.10
C GLY A 131 11.53 22.94 6.73
N ARG A 132 10.51 22.87 7.61
CA ARG A 132 9.98 21.61 8.16
C ARG A 132 8.68 21.25 7.44
N SER A 133 8.23 20.00 7.51
CA SER A 133 6.92 19.62 6.98
C SER A 133 5.79 20.35 7.72
N GLY A 134 5.07 21.20 6.98
CA GLY A 134 3.79 21.78 7.38
C GLY A 134 2.66 20.88 6.90
N LEU A 135 1.70 20.63 7.78
CA LEU A 135 0.53 19.78 7.52
C LEU A 135 -0.74 20.64 7.32
N GLY A 136 -0.58 21.75 6.59
CA GLY A 136 -1.66 22.71 6.34
C GLY A 136 -2.85 22.05 5.62
N GLU A 137 -2.59 21.21 4.61
CA GLU A 137 -3.65 20.47 3.90
C GLU A 137 -4.42 19.51 4.81
N HIS A 138 -3.76 18.87 5.79
CA HIS A 138 -4.41 17.99 6.75
C HIS A 138 -5.38 18.77 7.67
N ALA A 139 -4.96 19.95 8.12
CA ALA A 139 -5.84 20.87 8.85
C ALA A 139 -7.04 21.31 8.01
N CYS A 140 -6.83 21.66 6.73
CA CYS A 140 -7.91 22.00 5.81
C CYS A 140 -8.86 20.83 5.53
N ARG A 141 -8.36 19.60 5.41
CA ARG A 141 -9.18 18.40 5.25
C ARG A 141 -10.14 18.24 6.43
N LEU A 142 -9.66 18.43 7.65
CA LEU A 142 -10.51 18.39 8.84
C LEU A 142 -11.58 19.50 8.84
N LEU A 143 -11.23 20.73 8.44
CA LEU A 143 -12.21 21.82 8.30
C LEU A 143 -13.27 21.51 7.23
N ALA A 144 -12.87 20.91 6.11
CA ALA A 144 -13.78 20.49 5.05
C ALA A 144 -14.70 19.34 5.52
N VAL A 145 -14.18 18.36 6.26
CA VAL A 145 -15.00 17.29 6.87
C VAL A 145 -16.01 17.88 7.87
N LEU A 146 -15.61 18.87 8.67
CA LEU A 146 -16.49 19.56 9.62
C LEU A 146 -17.53 20.46 8.94
N GLY A 147 -17.31 20.85 7.67
CA GLY A 147 -18.16 21.80 6.97
C GLY A 147 -18.01 23.24 7.48
N ASP A 148 -16.83 23.61 7.99
CA ASP A 148 -16.61 24.96 8.53
C ASP A 148 -16.49 26.00 7.41
N GLU A 149 -17.31 27.06 7.45
CA GLU A 149 -17.38 28.12 6.44
C GLU A 149 -16.04 28.87 6.23
N ARG A 150 -15.11 28.78 7.19
CA ARG A 150 -13.77 29.39 7.08
C ARG A 150 -12.80 28.53 6.27
N CYS A 151 -13.16 27.29 5.91
CA CYS A 151 -12.30 26.37 5.16
C CYS A 151 -11.73 26.98 3.87
N PRO A 152 -12.52 27.61 2.97
CA PRO A 152 -11.97 28.22 1.74
C PRO A 152 -10.93 29.31 2.02
N GLN A 153 -11.12 30.10 3.08
CA GLN A 153 -10.17 31.14 3.49
C GLN A 153 -8.85 30.51 3.98
N MET A 154 -8.92 29.42 4.76
CA MET A 154 -7.74 28.70 5.24
C MET A 154 -6.98 28.01 4.09
N ILE A 155 -7.70 27.40 3.14
CA ILE A 155 -7.09 26.83 1.92
C ILE A 155 -6.30 27.89 1.16
N GLN A 156 -6.88 29.08 0.95
CA GLN A 156 -6.19 30.19 0.29
C GLN A 156 -4.93 30.60 1.06
N ARG A 157 -5.06 30.74 2.39
CA ARG A 157 -3.97 31.14 3.28
C ARG A 157 -2.78 30.17 3.20
N ILE A 158 -3.04 28.87 3.27
CA ILE A 158 -2.01 27.83 3.18
C ILE A 158 -1.39 27.81 1.78
N THR A 159 -2.20 27.90 0.71
CA THR A 159 -1.69 27.95 -0.68
C THR A 159 -0.67 29.08 -0.91
N GLU A 160 -0.91 30.23 -0.28
CA GLU A 160 -0.05 31.42 -0.39
C GLU A 160 1.21 31.37 0.48
N CYS A 161 1.13 30.70 1.64
CA CYS A 161 2.13 30.84 2.70
C CYS A 161 2.93 29.57 2.99
N ASP A 162 2.43 28.40 2.59
CA ASP A 162 3.07 27.10 2.74
C ASP A 162 3.62 26.64 1.37
N PRO A 163 4.95 26.67 1.15
CA PRO A 163 5.54 26.22 -0.10
C PRO A 163 5.58 24.69 -0.27
N LEU A 164 5.32 23.92 0.79
CA LEU A 164 5.42 22.45 0.82
C LEU A 164 4.06 21.76 0.76
N THR A 165 2.96 22.51 0.88
CA THR A 165 1.61 21.96 0.84
C THR A 165 1.26 21.30 -0.50
N ASP A 166 0.44 20.26 -0.45
CA ASP A 166 -0.15 19.66 -1.65
C ASP A 166 -1.29 20.53 -2.20
N ARG A 167 -0.94 21.31 -3.24
CA ARG A 167 -1.89 22.22 -3.90
C ARG A 167 -3.01 21.51 -4.64
N PHE A 168 -2.80 20.26 -5.10
CA PHE A 168 -3.86 19.50 -5.77
C PHE A 168 -4.90 19.05 -4.76
N GLU A 169 -4.46 18.54 -3.61
CA GLU A 169 -5.37 18.18 -2.52
C GLU A 169 -6.16 19.40 -2.01
N LEU A 170 -5.50 20.55 -1.83
CA LEU A 170 -6.18 21.79 -1.47
C LEU A 170 -7.22 22.25 -2.50
N GLN A 171 -6.95 22.06 -3.80
CA GLN A 171 -7.91 22.35 -4.86
C GLN A 171 -9.09 21.37 -4.85
N ARG A 172 -8.83 20.08 -4.63
CA ARG A 172 -9.87 19.05 -4.47
C ARG A 172 -10.79 19.39 -3.29
N LEU A 173 -10.21 19.70 -2.13
CA LEU A 173 -10.94 20.10 -0.92
C LEU A 173 -11.81 21.34 -1.15
N ARG A 174 -11.26 22.37 -1.81
CA ARG A 174 -12.02 23.58 -2.15
C ARG A 174 -13.22 23.24 -3.02
N LYS A 175 -13.03 22.42 -4.08
CA LYS A 175 -14.10 22.00 -4.98
C LYS A 175 -15.18 21.21 -4.24
N ALA A 176 -14.79 20.20 -3.45
CA ALA A 176 -15.74 19.40 -2.67
C ALA A 176 -16.59 20.27 -1.71
N PHE A 177 -15.95 21.24 -1.06
CA PHE A 177 -16.63 22.20 -0.19
C PHE A 177 -17.57 23.14 -0.95
N GLU A 178 -17.19 23.64 -2.12
CA GLU A 178 -18.05 24.47 -2.97
C GLU A 178 -19.30 23.70 -3.47
N GLU A 179 -19.15 22.41 -3.77
CA GLU A 179 -20.22 21.58 -4.31
C GLU A 179 -21.22 21.11 -3.25
N SER A 180 -20.74 20.75 -2.05
CA SER A 180 -21.57 20.10 -1.03
C SER A 180 -21.51 20.72 0.37
N GLY A 181 -20.65 21.72 0.57
CA GLY A 181 -20.37 22.32 1.89
C GLY A 181 -19.48 21.45 2.79
N ARG A 182 -19.11 20.23 2.36
CA ARG A 182 -18.27 19.29 3.11
C ARG A 182 -17.39 18.48 2.16
N ASP A 183 -16.39 17.78 2.70
CA ASP A 183 -15.63 16.78 1.92
C ASP A 183 -16.30 15.39 2.03
N GLN A 184 -17.33 15.17 1.20
CA GLN A 184 -18.15 13.95 1.26
C GLN A 184 -17.33 12.69 0.97
N GLU A 185 -16.37 12.77 0.05
CA GLU A 185 -15.47 11.66 -0.31
C GLU A 185 -14.68 11.18 0.91
N THR A 186 -14.03 12.10 1.64
CA THR A 186 -13.31 11.76 2.88
C THR A 186 -14.26 11.24 3.96
N ILE A 187 -15.47 11.81 4.07
CA ILE A 187 -16.46 11.35 5.04
C ILE A 187 -16.87 9.90 4.75
N ASP A 188 -17.16 9.57 3.50
CA ASP A 188 -17.58 8.23 3.09
C ASP A 188 -16.44 7.23 3.32
N ALA A 189 -15.22 7.59 2.92
CA ALA A 189 -14.03 6.77 3.12
C ALA A 189 -13.72 6.49 4.61
N LEU A 190 -13.98 7.44 5.51
CA LEU A 190 -13.64 7.32 6.93
C LEU A 190 -14.79 6.85 7.83
N SER A 191 -16.05 6.96 7.38
CA SER A 191 -17.24 6.57 8.16
C SER A 191 -17.68 5.12 7.93
N GLY A 192 -17.11 4.46 6.92
CA GLY A 192 -17.38 3.05 6.62
C GLY A 192 -17.01 2.07 7.75
N PRO A 193 -17.52 0.83 7.67
CA PRO A 193 -17.10 -0.26 8.55
C PRO A 193 -15.58 -0.49 8.43
N TRP A 194 -14.94 -0.93 9.52
CA TRP A 194 -13.48 -1.06 9.55
C TRP A 194 -12.97 -2.05 8.50
N GLU A 195 -13.75 -3.06 8.15
CA GLU A 195 -13.43 -4.03 7.11
C GLU A 195 -13.22 -3.38 5.74
N GLN A 196 -13.94 -2.29 5.44
CA GLN A 196 -13.75 -1.53 4.20
C GLN A 196 -12.54 -0.61 4.29
N VAL A 197 -12.34 0.05 5.45
CA VAL A 197 -11.19 0.94 5.68
C VAL A 197 -9.86 0.18 5.62
N PHE A 198 -9.85 -1.09 6.03
CA PHE A 198 -8.67 -1.95 6.09
C PHE A 198 -8.72 -3.12 5.10
N ALA A 199 -9.47 -2.99 4.00
CA ALA A 199 -9.69 -4.07 3.03
C ALA A 199 -8.39 -4.70 2.51
N GLU A 200 -7.38 -3.86 2.23
CA GLU A 200 -6.05 -4.26 1.74
C GLU A 200 -5.24 -5.11 2.75
N TYR A 201 -5.64 -5.10 4.03
CA TYR A 201 -4.97 -5.82 5.12
C TYR A 201 -5.75 -7.03 5.61
N LEU A 202 -6.88 -7.37 4.97
CA LEU A 202 -7.70 -8.51 5.38
C LEU A 202 -7.13 -9.83 4.88
N HIS A 203 -7.19 -10.85 5.72
CA HIS A 203 -6.90 -12.22 5.32
C HIS A 203 -8.03 -12.71 4.39
N THR A 204 -7.68 -12.98 3.13
CA THR A 204 -8.57 -13.68 2.20
C THR A 204 -8.36 -15.18 2.38
N PRO A 205 -9.35 -15.93 2.90
CA PRO A 205 -9.21 -17.36 3.02
C PRO A 205 -9.00 -17.95 1.63
N ALA A 206 -8.00 -18.83 1.50
CA ALA A 206 -7.77 -19.57 0.27
C ALA A 206 -9.10 -20.22 -0.13
N ALA A 207 -9.60 -19.87 -1.33
CA ALA A 207 -10.81 -20.49 -1.86
C ALA A 207 -10.62 -22.00 -1.76
N ALA A 208 -11.50 -22.67 -1.02
CA ALA A 208 -11.46 -24.12 -0.89
C ALA A 208 -11.39 -24.66 -2.32
N SER A 209 -10.26 -25.28 -2.69
CA SER A 209 -10.13 -25.90 -3.99
C SER A 209 -11.31 -26.84 -4.11
N SER A 210 -12.24 -26.54 -5.01
CA SER A 210 -13.23 -27.51 -5.41
C SER A 210 -12.43 -28.70 -5.91
N ASP A 211 -12.40 -29.77 -5.11
CA ASP A 211 -11.89 -31.06 -5.55
C ASP A 211 -12.43 -31.30 -6.96
N PRO A 212 -11.60 -31.68 -7.94
CA PRO A 212 -12.08 -31.96 -9.26
C PRO A 212 -13.11 -33.08 -9.11
N THR A 213 -14.38 -32.74 -9.31
CA THR A 213 -15.43 -33.73 -9.55
C THR A 213 -14.92 -34.58 -10.71
N VAL A 214 -14.53 -35.81 -10.37
CA VAL A 214 -14.09 -36.82 -11.33
C VAL A 214 -15.20 -36.96 -12.35
N ASP A 215 -14.95 -36.45 -13.54
CA ASP A 215 -15.78 -36.67 -14.71
C ASP A 215 -15.77 -38.18 -15.00
N PRO A 216 -16.92 -38.88 -14.96
CA PRO A 216 -16.96 -40.34 -15.17
C PRO A 216 -16.50 -40.77 -16.57
N ASP A 217 -16.34 -39.84 -17.53
CA ASP A 217 -15.78 -40.13 -18.85
C ASP A 217 -14.24 -40.14 -18.91
N ALA A 218 -13.54 -39.68 -17.86
CA ALA A 218 -12.07 -39.76 -17.79
C ALA A 218 -11.56 -41.16 -17.40
N ALA A 219 -12.43 -42.04 -16.87
CA ALA A 219 -12.05 -43.40 -16.48
C ALA A 219 -11.90 -44.36 -17.68
N ALA A 220 -12.40 -44.00 -18.87
CA ALA A 220 -12.33 -44.83 -20.07
C ALA A 220 -11.05 -44.63 -20.90
N LEU A 221 -10.26 -43.58 -20.64
CA LEU A 221 -9.01 -43.29 -21.34
C LEU A 221 -7.76 -43.69 -20.55
N ALA A 222 -7.91 -44.13 -19.31
CA ALA A 222 -6.80 -44.56 -18.44
C ALA A 222 -6.37 -46.02 -18.65
N GLU A 223 -7.14 -46.84 -19.37
CA GLU A 223 -6.78 -48.24 -19.66
C GLU A 223 -5.87 -48.39 -20.91
N GLU A 224 -5.74 -47.37 -21.76
CA GLU A 224 -4.92 -47.45 -22.98
C GLU A 224 -3.47 -46.94 -22.80
N ALA A 225 -3.15 -46.32 -21.65
CA ALA A 225 -1.81 -45.84 -21.32
C ALA A 225 -0.94 -46.85 -20.53
N GLN A 226 -1.48 -48.01 -20.13
CA GLN A 226 -0.74 -49.04 -19.39
C GLN A 226 0.01 -50.06 -20.29
N PHE A 227 -0.04 -49.93 -21.62
CA PHE A 227 0.61 -50.86 -22.55
C PHE A 227 1.96 -50.36 -23.12
N ILE A 228 2.48 -49.23 -22.66
CA ILE A 228 3.80 -48.69 -23.05
C ILE A 228 4.67 -48.52 -21.79
N SER A 229 4.69 -49.52 -20.91
CA SER A 229 5.39 -49.49 -19.61
C SER A 229 6.29 -50.71 -19.36
N GLU A 230 6.61 -51.53 -20.38
CA GLU A 230 7.49 -52.70 -20.22
C GLU A 230 8.76 -52.70 -21.09
N GLU A 231 9.02 -51.63 -21.87
CA GLU A 231 10.24 -51.53 -22.70
C GLU A 231 11.22 -50.44 -22.21
N GLU A 232 11.25 -50.19 -20.89
CA GLU A 232 12.15 -49.19 -20.26
C GLU A 232 12.93 -49.78 -19.07
N ALA A 233 13.28 -51.07 -19.14
CA ALA A 233 14.11 -51.73 -18.13
C ALA A 233 15.50 -52.16 -18.64
N HIS A 234 15.91 -51.76 -19.85
CA HIS A 234 17.18 -52.26 -20.38
C HIS A 234 17.87 -51.33 -21.39
N LEU A 235 18.30 -50.14 -20.96
CA LEU A 235 19.61 -49.58 -21.37
C LEU A 235 20.02 -48.38 -20.50
N GLU A 236 20.19 -48.60 -19.20
CA GLU A 236 21.20 -47.86 -18.43
C GLU A 236 22.57 -48.10 -19.08
N ALA A 237 22.98 -47.24 -20.01
CA ALA A 237 24.36 -46.90 -20.33
C ALA A 237 24.41 -46.08 -21.62
N SER A 238 24.09 -44.79 -21.55
CA SER A 238 24.82 -43.73 -22.27
C SER A 238 24.13 -42.38 -22.09
N LEU A 239 24.95 -41.41 -21.72
CA LEU A 239 24.74 -39.97 -21.81
C LEU A 239 23.94 -39.33 -20.67
N GLU A 240 24.73 -38.79 -19.74
CA GLU A 240 24.53 -37.48 -19.14
C GLU A 240 23.67 -36.57 -20.05
N GLN A 241 22.45 -36.31 -19.61
CA GLN A 241 21.73 -35.07 -19.91
C GLN A 241 20.92 -34.75 -18.66
N GLU A 242 21.52 -33.91 -17.83
CA GLU A 242 20.77 -33.03 -16.94
C GLU A 242 19.71 -32.34 -17.82
N GLU A 243 18.42 -32.57 -17.55
CA GLU A 243 17.36 -31.70 -18.06
C GLU A 243 17.52 -30.34 -17.36
N GLU A 244 18.41 -29.57 -17.96
CA GLU A 244 18.49 -28.13 -17.94
C GLU A 244 17.09 -27.61 -18.27
N THR A 245 16.32 -27.20 -17.26
CA THR A 245 15.16 -26.33 -17.46
C THR A 245 15.69 -25.07 -18.14
N ALA A 246 15.59 -25.03 -19.46
CA ALA A 246 16.05 -23.92 -20.27
C ALA A 246 15.48 -22.63 -19.68
N ALA A 247 16.37 -21.74 -19.27
CA ALA A 247 16.05 -20.39 -18.83
C ALA A 247 15.36 -19.65 -19.99
N SER A 248 14.03 -19.68 -20.02
CA SER A 248 13.26 -18.76 -20.85
C SER A 248 13.46 -17.37 -20.27
N GLY A 249 14.34 -16.60 -20.89
CA GLY A 249 14.51 -15.17 -20.59
C GLY A 249 13.18 -14.43 -20.73
N LEU A 250 13.11 -13.25 -20.12
CA LEU A 250 11.90 -12.43 -20.08
C LEU A 250 11.45 -12.05 -21.51
N ASP A 251 10.24 -12.45 -21.91
CA ASP A 251 9.69 -12.25 -23.27
C ASP A 251 9.16 -10.82 -23.48
N VAL A 252 10.08 -9.89 -23.67
CA VAL A 252 9.75 -8.48 -23.92
C VAL A 252 9.02 -8.29 -25.25
N GLU A 253 9.37 -9.07 -26.28
CA GLU A 253 8.74 -8.95 -27.61
C GLU A 253 7.27 -9.42 -27.57
N GLY A 254 6.99 -10.52 -26.86
CA GLY A 254 5.63 -10.99 -26.61
C GLY A 254 4.80 -9.97 -25.83
N TYR A 255 5.38 -9.32 -24.82
CA TYR A 255 4.70 -8.24 -24.12
C TYR A 255 4.38 -7.07 -25.04
N LEU A 256 5.36 -6.59 -25.81
CA LEU A 256 5.15 -5.47 -26.75
C LEU A 256 4.11 -5.79 -27.83
N ALA A 257 4.05 -7.04 -28.30
CA ALA A 257 3.04 -7.49 -29.26
C ALA A 257 1.64 -7.61 -28.64
N SER A 258 1.55 -7.88 -27.33
CA SER A 258 0.28 -7.94 -26.59
C SER A 258 -0.30 -6.56 -26.30
N GLN A 259 0.54 -5.53 -26.26
CA GLN A 259 0.12 -4.14 -26.12
C GLN A 259 -0.26 -3.58 -27.49
N ASP A 260 -1.51 -3.11 -27.65
CA ASP A 260 -2.05 -2.50 -28.88
C ASP A 260 -1.35 -1.14 -29.12
N SER A 261 -0.14 -1.19 -29.66
CA SER A 261 0.90 -0.17 -29.43
C SER A 261 1.31 0.57 -30.70
N ASP A 262 0.37 1.24 -31.35
CA ASP A 262 0.74 2.25 -32.35
C ASP A 262 1.18 3.55 -31.63
N GLY A 263 2.42 3.55 -31.14
CA GLY A 263 3.15 4.78 -30.85
C GLY A 263 3.39 5.17 -29.38
N ASN A 264 3.25 4.28 -28.38
CA ASN A 264 3.62 4.63 -27.00
C ASN A 264 5.15 4.73 -26.86
N PRO A 265 5.73 5.94 -26.69
CA PRO A 265 7.18 6.11 -26.59
C PRO A 265 7.76 5.49 -25.30
N GLN A 266 6.92 5.19 -24.31
CA GLN A 266 7.33 4.66 -23.02
C GLN A 266 7.59 3.14 -23.06
N LEU A 267 6.90 2.39 -23.94
CA LEU A 267 7.17 0.97 -24.16
C LEU A 267 8.56 0.72 -24.80
N ARG A 268 9.12 1.72 -25.49
CA ARG A 268 10.50 1.65 -26.01
C ARG A 268 11.55 1.62 -24.90
N LEU A 269 11.22 2.16 -23.73
CA LEU A 269 12.10 2.13 -22.57
C LEU A 269 12.24 0.71 -22.04
N LEU A 270 11.15 -0.07 -22.02
CA LEU A 270 11.16 -1.48 -21.61
C LEU A 270 12.10 -2.33 -22.49
N ALA A 271 12.03 -2.14 -23.82
CA ALA A 271 12.90 -2.82 -24.78
C ALA A 271 14.40 -2.54 -24.59
N GLN A 272 14.75 -1.41 -23.97
CA GLN A 272 16.13 -1.06 -23.66
C GLN A 272 16.54 -1.50 -22.25
N VAL A 273 15.62 -1.39 -21.29
CA VAL A 273 15.88 -1.62 -19.87
C VAL A 273 15.99 -3.10 -19.54
N VAL A 274 15.09 -3.95 -20.04
CA VAL A 274 15.07 -5.37 -19.65
C VAL A 274 16.35 -6.11 -20.08
N PRO A 275 16.86 -6.00 -21.32
CA PRO A 275 18.12 -6.66 -21.69
C PRO A 275 19.32 -6.15 -20.89
N MET A 276 19.30 -4.87 -20.52
CA MET A 276 20.33 -4.28 -19.67
C MET A 276 20.26 -4.84 -18.25
N LEU A 277 19.07 -4.98 -17.67
CA LEU A 277 18.88 -5.61 -16.36
C LEU A 277 19.31 -7.08 -16.37
N GLU A 278 19.01 -7.82 -17.44
CA GLU A 278 19.46 -9.20 -17.64
C GLU A 278 21.00 -9.26 -17.61
N GLN A 279 21.66 -8.41 -18.40
CA GLN A 279 23.12 -8.35 -18.45
C GLN A 279 23.73 -7.98 -17.09
N ILE A 280 23.16 -7.01 -16.39
CA ILE A 280 23.66 -6.61 -15.06
C ILE A 280 23.41 -7.72 -14.03
N SER A 281 22.28 -8.41 -14.10
CA SER A 281 21.97 -9.57 -13.25
C SER A 281 22.99 -10.68 -13.42
N GLU A 282 23.29 -11.06 -14.67
CA GLU A 282 24.31 -12.06 -14.97
C GLU A 282 25.70 -11.62 -14.50
N GLN A 283 26.05 -10.33 -14.67
CA GLN A 283 27.37 -9.82 -14.27
C GLN A 283 27.55 -9.66 -12.76
N ALA A 284 26.51 -9.24 -12.05
CA ALA A 284 26.58 -8.90 -10.62
C ALA A 284 26.17 -10.06 -9.70
N VAL A 285 25.15 -10.82 -10.10
CA VAL A 285 24.56 -11.92 -9.31
C VAL A 285 24.95 -13.28 -9.87
N GLY A 286 25.35 -13.36 -11.14
CA GLY A 286 25.72 -14.62 -11.80
C GLY A 286 24.51 -15.47 -12.19
N ARG A 287 23.32 -14.86 -12.29
CA ARG A 287 22.05 -15.54 -12.59
C ARG A 287 21.20 -14.73 -13.57
N PRO A 288 20.39 -15.39 -14.40
CA PRO A 288 19.42 -14.70 -15.26
C PRO A 288 18.35 -14.00 -14.40
N LEU A 289 17.80 -12.90 -14.92
CA LEU A 289 16.87 -12.04 -14.18
C LEU A 289 15.64 -12.83 -13.73
N GLY A 290 15.11 -13.69 -14.61
CA GLY A 290 13.94 -14.54 -14.33
C GLY A 290 14.09 -15.52 -13.16
N GLN A 291 15.31 -15.74 -12.65
CA GLN A 291 15.59 -16.65 -11.54
C GLN A 291 15.96 -15.93 -10.24
N LEU A 292 15.92 -14.60 -10.22
CA LEU A 292 16.18 -13.85 -8.99
C LEU A 292 15.01 -13.98 -8.02
N SER A 293 15.32 -14.14 -6.74
CA SER A 293 14.36 -13.93 -5.66
C SER A 293 13.95 -12.46 -5.57
N ALA A 294 12.82 -12.17 -4.90
CA ALA A 294 12.34 -10.81 -4.68
C ALA A 294 13.40 -9.89 -4.05
N GLN A 295 14.17 -10.40 -3.08
CA GLN A 295 15.22 -9.64 -2.41
C GLN A 295 16.42 -9.40 -3.33
N GLU A 296 16.87 -10.41 -4.08
CA GLU A 296 17.97 -10.26 -5.04
C GLU A 296 17.63 -9.24 -6.13
N PHE A 297 16.39 -9.28 -6.64
CA PHE A 297 15.91 -8.31 -7.62
C PHE A 297 15.86 -6.90 -7.03
N ALA A 298 15.34 -6.72 -5.81
CA ALA A 298 15.31 -5.41 -5.16
C ALA A 298 16.73 -4.84 -4.92
N LEU A 299 17.67 -5.68 -4.49
CA LEU A 299 19.08 -5.31 -4.31
C LEU A 299 19.74 -4.94 -5.64
N LEU A 300 19.45 -5.68 -6.71
CA LEU A 300 19.94 -5.37 -8.05
C LEU A 300 19.53 -3.95 -8.46
N ILE A 301 18.25 -3.61 -8.29
CA ILE A 301 17.71 -2.30 -8.70
C ILE A 301 18.21 -1.16 -7.80
N LEU A 302 18.27 -1.37 -6.48
CA LEU A 302 18.55 -0.28 -5.53
C LEU A 302 20.03 -0.11 -5.18
N GLN A 303 20.86 -1.14 -5.33
CA GLN A 303 22.26 -1.09 -4.89
C GLN A 303 23.24 -1.30 -6.04
N VAL A 304 22.96 -2.23 -6.95
CA VAL A 304 23.88 -2.58 -8.05
C VAL A 304 23.71 -1.60 -9.21
N LEU A 305 22.48 -1.35 -9.63
CA LEU A 305 22.17 -0.49 -10.77
C LEU A 305 22.69 0.96 -10.60
N PRO A 306 22.64 1.58 -9.39
CA PRO A 306 23.24 2.89 -9.18
C PRO A 306 24.77 2.97 -9.37
N GLN A 307 25.45 1.82 -9.28
CA GLN A 307 26.91 1.72 -9.47
C GLN A 307 27.27 1.37 -10.92
N ALA A 308 26.38 0.68 -11.63
CA ALA A 308 26.59 0.23 -12.99
C ALA A 308 26.29 1.32 -14.04
N LEU A 309 25.42 2.29 -13.72
CA LEU A 309 24.92 3.26 -14.69
C LEU A 309 25.20 4.72 -14.29
N PRO A 310 25.29 5.64 -15.28
CA PRO A 310 25.35 7.06 -14.99
C PRO A 310 24.07 7.58 -14.29
N PRO A 311 24.16 8.62 -13.42
CA PRO A 311 23.03 9.16 -12.65
C PRO A 311 21.78 9.50 -13.47
N GLN A 312 21.96 9.99 -14.70
CA GLN A 312 20.87 10.39 -15.59
C GLN A 312 19.99 9.19 -15.99
N TYR A 313 20.59 8.01 -16.19
CA TYR A 313 19.85 6.80 -16.54
C TYR A 313 19.13 6.22 -15.34
N ILE A 314 19.74 6.29 -14.15
CA ILE A 314 19.13 5.83 -12.90
C ILE A 314 17.86 6.63 -12.60
N GLN A 315 17.90 7.96 -12.75
CA GLN A 315 16.72 8.80 -12.55
C GLN A 315 15.59 8.49 -13.54
N ALA A 316 15.92 8.16 -14.79
CA ALA A 316 14.92 7.77 -15.78
C ALA A 316 14.31 6.39 -15.47
N LEU A 317 15.15 5.43 -15.07
CA LEU A 317 14.76 4.03 -14.81
C LEU A 317 14.00 3.86 -13.49
N LEU A 318 14.33 4.67 -12.48
CA LEU A 318 13.62 4.73 -11.20
C LEU A 318 12.56 5.84 -11.18
N SER A 319 12.13 6.34 -12.34
CA SER A 319 10.97 7.22 -12.40
C SER A 319 9.68 6.43 -12.16
N PRO A 320 8.61 7.03 -11.60
CA PRO A 320 7.33 6.36 -11.44
C PRO A 320 6.80 5.69 -12.70
N GLN A 321 6.95 6.39 -13.83
CA GLN A 321 6.49 5.89 -15.13
C GLN A 321 7.22 4.61 -15.53
N ALA A 322 8.55 4.57 -15.38
CA ALA A 322 9.34 3.39 -15.69
C ALA A 322 9.02 2.21 -14.76
N ILE A 323 8.83 2.49 -13.47
CA ILE A 323 8.44 1.49 -12.47
C ILE A 323 7.05 0.91 -12.77
N ASN A 324 6.09 1.74 -13.19
CA ASN A 324 4.75 1.27 -13.55
C ASN A 324 4.74 0.40 -14.80
N ILE A 325 5.53 0.76 -15.81
CA ILE A 325 5.69 -0.05 -17.03
C ILE A 325 6.40 -1.37 -16.73
N LEU A 326 7.38 -1.36 -15.84
CA LEU A 326 8.03 -2.58 -15.39
C LEU A 326 7.05 -3.46 -14.61
N SER A 327 6.19 -2.87 -13.78
CA SER A 327 5.13 -3.60 -13.06
C SER A 327 4.15 -4.27 -14.01
N SER A 328 3.64 -3.55 -15.01
CA SER A 328 2.72 -4.11 -16.00
C SER A 328 3.36 -5.23 -16.83
N PHE A 329 4.65 -5.09 -17.16
CA PHE A 329 5.42 -6.14 -17.82
C PHE A 329 5.57 -7.39 -16.95
N LEU A 330 5.98 -7.22 -15.68
CA LEU A 330 6.20 -8.35 -14.77
C LEU A 330 4.89 -9.08 -14.43
N ARG A 331 3.76 -8.38 -14.33
CA ARG A 331 2.44 -9.01 -14.20
C ARG A 331 2.08 -9.83 -15.43
N TRP A 332 2.29 -9.28 -16.63
CA TRP A 332 2.06 -10.04 -17.86
C TRP A 332 2.95 -11.29 -17.90
N HIS A 333 4.21 -11.18 -17.51
CA HIS A 333 5.12 -12.32 -17.43
C HIS A 333 4.63 -13.39 -16.45
N GLU A 334 4.14 -13.00 -15.27
CA GLU A 334 3.51 -13.91 -14.31
C GLU A 334 2.28 -14.60 -14.90
N GLN A 335 1.43 -13.88 -15.63
CA GLN A 335 0.26 -14.45 -16.31
C GLN A 335 0.63 -15.47 -17.40
N GLN A 336 1.82 -15.36 -18.01
CA GLN A 336 2.35 -16.35 -18.96
C GLN A 336 3.01 -17.56 -18.27
N GLY A 337 2.89 -17.69 -16.95
CA GLY A 337 3.49 -18.77 -16.15
C GLY A 337 4.90 -18.46 -15.64
N GLY A 338 5.34 -17.21 -15.72
CA GLY A 338 6.56 -16.74 -15.10
C GLY A 338 6.49 -16.68 -13.57
N GLY A 339 7.65 -16.68 -12.90
CA GLY A 339 7.70 -16.59 -11.43
C GLY A 339 7.25 -15.23 -10.88
N SER A 340 6.57 -15.24 -9.73
CA SER A 340 6.02 -14.05 -9.04
C SER A 340 7.08 -13.26 -8.26
N GLU A 341 8.28 -13.81 -8.07
CA GLU A 341 9.38 -13.23 -7.29
C GLU A 341 9.81 -11.85 -7.80
N LEU A 342 9.85 -11.65 -9.12
CA LEU A 342 10.24 -10.37 -9.71
C LEU A 342 9.23 -9.26 -9.41
N LEU A 343 7.94 -9.58 -9.48
CA LEU A 343 6.88 -8.63 -9.14
C LEU A 343 6.91 -8.29 -7.65
N ALA A 344 7.10 -9.29 -6.78
CA ALA A 344 7.28 -9.09 -5.34
C ALA A 344 8.52 -8.22 -5.04
N GLY A 345 9.64 -8.44 -5.76
CA GLY A 345 10.83 -7.62 -5.66
C GLY A 345 10.59 -6.17 -6.10
N LEU A 346 9.81 -5.95 -7.16
CA LEU A 346 9.46 -4.60 -7.60
C LEU A 346 8.60 -3.86 -6.55
N LYS A 347 7.72 -4.56 -5.83
CA LYS A 347 6.97 -3.98 -4.70
C LYS A 347 7.91 -3.51 -3.59
N LEU A 348 8.93 -4.30 -3.26
CA LEU A 348 9.98 -3.88 -2.30
C LEU A 348 10.73 -2.63 -2.78
N VAL A 349 11.04 -2.56 -4.08
CA VAL A 349 11.68 -1.38 -4.69
C VAL A 349 10.81 -0.14 -4.54
N ARG A 350 9.52 -0.22 -4.88
CA ARG A 350 8.57 0.89 -4.72
C ARG A 350 8.51 1.37 -3.28
N HIS A 351 8.35 0.45 -2.34
CA HIS A 351 8.27 0.76 -0.91
C HIS A 351 9.51 1.53 -0.44
N GLN A 352 10.72 1.05 -0.78
CA GLN A 352 11.96 1.73 -0.39
C GLN A 352 12.14 3.09 -1.08
N LEU A 353 11.70 3.25 -2.33
CA LEU A 353 11.72 4.55 -3.01
C LEU A 353 10.75 5.53 -2.34
N GLN A 354 9.55 5.09 -1.94
CA GLN A 354 8.60 5.88 -1.18
C GLN A 354 9.19 6.30 0.17
N GLU A 355 9.81 5.38 0.90
CA GLU A 355 10.51 5.68 2.16
C GLU A 355 11.65 6.67 1.96
N GLN A 356 12.43 6.57 0.89
CA GLN A 356 13.50 7.53 0.58
C GLN A 356 12.95 8.93 0.26
N VAL A 357 11.87 9.01 -0.52
CA VAL A 357 11.19 10.28 -0.81
C VAL A 357 10.64 10.88 0.49
N ARG A 358 10.00 10.06 1.33
CA ARG A 358 9.48 10.46 2.65
C ARG A 358 10.61 10.95 3.57
N ALA A 359 11.69 10.20 3.69
CA ALA A 359 12.86 10.54 4.50
C ALA A 359 13.57 11.81 4.01
N SER A 360 13.50 12.11 2.71
CA SER A 360 14.05 13.35 2.14
C SER A 360 13.23 14.60 2.48
N GLY A 361 12.03 14.44 3.06
CA GLY A 361 11.14 15.55 3.41
C GLY A 361 10.51 16.25 2.20
N MET A 362 10.53 15.63 1.01
CA MET A 362 9.84 16.12 -0.18
C MET A 362 8.35 15.74 -0.13
N LEU A 363 7.50 16.65 0.34
CA LEU A 363 6.05 16.59 0.09
C LEU A 363 5.79 16.84 -1.40
N GLY A 364 5.09 15.91 -2.06
CA GLY A 364 4.85 15.93 -3.52
C GLY A 364 5.98 15.34 -4.37
N GLY A 365 6.81 14.46 -3.79
CA GLY A 365 7.76 13.67 -4.57
C GLY A 365 7.07 12.75 -5.60
N PRO A 366 7.85 12.11 -6.51
CA PRO A 366 7.28 11.25 -7.53
C PRO A 366 6.41 10.15 -6.91
N ASP A 367 5.16 10.04 -7.35
CA ASP A 367 4.21 9.07 -6.81
C ASP A 367 4.52 7.66 -7.33
N PHE A 368 4.98 6.78 -6.45
CA PHE A 368 5.29 5.38 -6.75
C PHE A 368 4.16 4.42 -6.39
N SER A 369 2.97 4.92 -6.07
CA SER A 369 1.78 4.11 -5.80
C SER A 369 1.40 3.27 -7.02
N ASP A 370 0.84 2.08 -6.77
CA ASP A 370 0.40 1.22 -7.86
C ASP A 370 -0.87 1.82 -8.52
N PRO A 371 -0.89 2.07 -9.83
CA PRO A 371 -2.08 2.58 -10.50
C PRO A 371 -3.28 1.61 -10.45
N GLU A 372 -3.09 0.30 -10.25
CA GLU A 372 -4.21 -0.64 -10.15
C GLU A 372 -4.83 -0.73 -8.75
N ASP A 373 -4.08 -0.39 -7.70
CA ASP A 373 -4.65 -0.17 -6.36
C ASP A 373 -5.66 1.00 -6.38
N MET A 374 -5.66 1.82 -7.45
CA MET A 374 -6.65 2.88 -7.68
C MET A 374 -7.88 2.42 -8.48
N HIS A 375 -7.80 1.39 -9.33
CA HIS A 375 -8.93 0.93 -10.17
C HIS A 375 -9.90 -0.02 -9.46
N ASP A 376 -9.41 -0.83 -8.51
CA ASP A 376 -10.27 -1.66 -7.66
C ASP A 376 -11.25 -0.82 -6.80
N ARG A 377 -10.95 0.47 -6.63
CA ARG A 377 -11.81 1.45 -5.93
C ARG A 377 -12.97 1.98 -6.79
N GLU A 378 -12.86 1.95 -8.11
CA GLU A 378 -13.88 2.48 -9.04
C GLU A 378 -14.94 1.42 -9.43
N ASP A 379 -14.53 0.16 -9.60
CA ASP A 379 -15.46 -0.93 -10.00
C ASP A 379 -16.40 -1.37 -8.87
N SER A 380 -16.04 -1.10 -7.62
CA SER A 380 -16.87 -1.37 -6.44
C SER A 380 -18.07 -0.40 -6.27
N GLN A 381 -18.17 0.65 -7.10
CA GLN A 381 -19.24 1.65 -7.05
C GLN A 381 -20.31 1.48 -8.15
N SER A 382 -20.22 0.43 -8.97
CA SER A 382 -21.11 0.19 -10.11
C SER A 382 -22.07 -0.98 -9.89
N ASP A 383 -22.86 -0.97 -8.80
CA ASP A 383 -24.10 -1.74 -8.74
C ASP A 383 -25.16 -0.97 -7.92
N PRO A 384 -26.33 -0.63 -8.50
CA PRO A 384 -27.32 0.26 -7.90
C PRO A 384 -28.17 -0.33 -6.77
#